data_AF-A0A800IRV4-F1
#
_entry.id   AF-A0A800IRV4-F1
#
_cell.length_a   1.000
_cell.length_b   1.000
_cell.length_c   1.000
_cell.angle_alpha   90.00
_cell.angle_beta   90.00
_cell.angle_gamma   90.00
#
_symmetry.space_group_name_H-M   'P 1'
#
loop_
_entity.id
_entity.type
_entity.pdbx_description
1 polymer ?
#
loop_
_entity_poly.entity_id
_entity_poly.type
_entity_poly.pdbx_seq_one_letter_code
_entity_poly.pdbx_strand_id
1 'polypeptide(L)'
;MYALIEFAGKQFRVEEGDSIKVPYVDGKVGSKVTIDKILYMDDGKNKTVGTPTVHGAKIDGEILSHGRERKVVVFKFKRRKGYQKKNTHR
;
A
#
# COMPACT_ATOMS: atom_id res chain seq x y z
N MET A 1 -0.23 -8.40 -17.26
CA MET A 1 0.55 -9.20 -16.30
C MET A 1 0.40 -8.51 -14.96
N TYR A 2 -0.01 -9.22 -13.92
CA TYR A 2 -0.22 -8.59 -12.61
C TYR A 2 0.20 -9.51 -11.48
N ALA A 3 0.62 -8.91 -10.37
CA ALA A 3 0.97 -9.61 -9.16
C ALA A 3 0.15 -9.10 -7.98
N LEU A 4 -0.10 -9.96 -7.00
CA LEU A 4 -0.61 -9.56 -5.70
C LEU A 4 0.56 -9.58 -4.71
N ILE A 5 0.88 -8.43 -4.15
CA ILE A 5 1.97 -8.26 -3.19
C ILE A 5 1.41 -7.97 -1.80
N GLU A 6 2.14 -8.38 -0.78
CA GLU A 6 1.90 -7.91 0.59
C GLU A 6 2.95 -6.85 0.94
N PHE A 7 2.49 -5.65 1.24
CA PHE A 7 3.36 -4.55 1.63
C PHE A 7 2.79 -3.82 2.86
N ALA A 8 3.62 -3.67 3.89
CA ALA A 8 3.25 -3.03 5.16
C ALA A 8 1.91 -3.55 5.75
N GLY A 9 1.66 -4.86 5.66
CA GLY A 9 0.48 -5.52 6.22
C GLY A 9 -0.81 -5.37 5.39
N LYS A 10 -0.71 -4.82 4.17
CA LYS A 10 -1.83 -4.72 3.22
C LYS A 10 -1.47 -5.40 1.91
N GLN A 11 -2.49 -5.84 1.18
CA GLN A 11 -2.32 -6.45 -0.13
C GLN A 11 -2.59 -5.45 -1.24
N PHE A 12 -1.75 -5.44 -2.27
CA PHE A 12 -1.88 -4.58 -3.44
C PHE A 12 -1.80 -5.42 -4.70
N ARG A 13 -2.69 -5.12 -5.65
CA ARG A 13 -2.54 -5.59 -7.02
C ARG A 13 -1.64 -4.60 -7.76
N VAL A 14 -0.60 -5.12 -8.38
CA VAL A 14 0.38 -4.32 -9.13
C VAL A 14 0.55 -4.87 -10.53
N GLU A 15 0.79 -3.98 -11.48
CA GLU A 15 1.14 -4.28 -12.86
C GLU A 15 2.46 -3.56 -13.19
N GLU A 16 3.17 -4.03 -14.21
CA GLU A 16 4.43 -3.39 -14.62
C GLU A 16 4.17 -1.95 -15.08
N GLY A 17 4.92 -1.00 -14.50
CA GLY A 17 4.78 0.43 -14.80
C GLY A 17 3.65 1.15 -14.06
N ASP A 18 2.86 0.46 -13.23
CA ASP A 18 1.79 1.10 -12.46
C ASP A 18 2.33 1.87 -11.25
N SER A 19 1.68 2.98 -10.91
CA SER A 19 2.01 3.81 -9.76
C SER A 19 0.98 3.63 -8.65
N ILE A 20 1.35 2.90 -7.60
CA ILE A 20 0.48 2.63 -6.46
C ILE A 20 0.83 3.48 -5.24
N LYS A 21 -0.18 3.82 -4.43
CA LYS A 21 0.01 4.43 -3.11
C LYS A 21 0.10 3.34 -2.05
N VAL A 22 1.21 3.34 -1.31
CA VAL A 22 1.47 2.42 -0.20
C VAL A 22 1.59 3.19 1.12
N PRO A 23 1.50 2.51 2.28
CA PRO A 23 1.90 3.09 3.56
C PRO A 23 3.32 3.65 3.49
N TYR A 24 3.62 4.61 4.37
CA TYR A 24 4.90 5.31 4.37
C TYR A 24 6.09 4.35 4.45
N VAL A 25 7.13 4.64 3.67
CA VAL A 25 8.38 3.88 3.59
C VAL A 25 9.54 4.82 3.87
N ASP A 26 10.46 4.42 4.75
CA ASP A 26 11.69 5.16 4.98
C ASP A 26 12.61 5.07 3.76
N GLY A 27 12.91 6.21 3.14
CA GLY A 27 13.75 6.29 1.95
C GLY A 27 13.65 7.63 1.25
N LYS A 28 14.65 8.00 0.46
CA LYS A 28 14.59 9.22 -0.37
C LYS A 28 13.80 8.94 -1.64
N VAL A 29 13.19 9.98 -2.20
CA VAL A 29 12.62 9.91 -3.55
C VAL A 29 13.71 9.46 -4.53
N GLY A 30 13.38 8.50 -5.40
CA GLY A 30 14.32 7.83 -6.31
C GLY A 30 15.04 6.61 -5.73
N SER A 31 14.80 6.26 -4.46
CA SER A 31 15.36 5.03 -3.88
C SER A 31 14.62 3.81 -4.40
N LYS A 32 15.36 2.72 -4.66
CA LYS A 32 14.77 1.42 -4.98
C LYS A 32 14.21 0.74 -3.74
N VAL A 33 13.05 0.12 -3.87
CA VAL A 33 12.38 -0.67 -2.83
C VAL A 33 12.11 -2.05 -3.41
N THR A 34 12.71 -3.08 -2.82
CA THR A 34 12.48 -4.47 -3.20
C THR A 34 11.38 -5.06 -2.33
N ILE A 35 10.43 -5.75 -2.96
CA ILE A 35 9.29 -6.39 -2.32
C ILE A 35 9.44 -7.90 -2.49
N ASP A 36 9.75 -8.59 -1.40
CA ASP A 36 9.96 -10.05 -1.41
C ASP A 36 8.67 -10.86 -1.17
N LYS A 37 7.63 -10.23 -0.60
CA LYS A 37 6.37 -10.90 -0.28
C LYS A 37 5.38 -10.82 -1.44
N ILE A 38 5.43 -11.82 -2.31
CA ILE A 38 4.53 -11.96 -3.44
C ILE A 38 3.59 -13.14 -3.17
N LEU A 39 2.28 -12.88 -3.20
CA LEU A 39 1.23 -13.87 -2.92
C LEU A 39 0.78 -14.58 -4.20
N TYR A 40 0.75 -13.84 -5.31
CA TYR A 40 0.21 -14.31 -6.58
C TYR A 40 0.89 -13.61 -7.75
N MET A 41 1.09 -14.34 -8.85
CA MET A 41 1.56 -13.80 -10.12
C MET A 41 0.76 -14.38 -11.30
N ASP A 42 0.43 -13.52 -12.26
CA ASP A 42 -0.26 -13.86 -13.51
C ASP A 42 0.46 -13.27 -14.72
N ASP A 43 1.10 -14.16 -15.47
CA ASP A 43 1.89 -13.83 -16.66
C ASP A 43 1.04 -13.93 -17.94
N GLY A 44 -0.29 -14.11 -17.81
CA GLY A 44 -1.24 -14.28 -18.91
C GLY A 44 -1.23 -15.67 -19.56
N LYS A 45 -0.16 -16.45 -19.38
CA LYS A 45 -0.06 -17.86 -19.79
C LYS A 45 -0.10 -18.82 -18.59
N ASN A 46 0.65 -18.48 -17.55
CA ASN A 46 0.76 -19.26 -16.32
C ASN A 46 0.32 -18.42 -15.13
N LYS A 47 -0.35 -19.07 -14.17
CA LYS A 47 -0.78 -18.46 -12.90
C LYS A 47 -0.07 -19.19 -11.77
N THR A 48 0.63 -18.44 -10.94
CA THR A 48 1.37 -18.97 -9.80
C THR A 48 0.74 -18.46 -8.53
N VAL A 49 0.16 -19.36 -7.74
CA VAL A 49 -0.42 -19.06 -6.43
C VAL A 49 0.56 -19.52 -5.37
N GLY A 50 0.97 -18.61 -4.48
CA GLY A 50 1.86 -18.93 -3.37
C GLY A 50 1.16 -19.64 -2.22
N THR A 51 1.88 -20.50 -1.52
CA THR A 51 1.43 -21.17 -0.28
C THR A 51 2.52 -21.05 0.80
N PRO A 52 2.63 -19.93 1.54
CA PRO A 52 1.83 -18.69 1.54
C PRO A 52 2.37 -17.57 0.64
N THR A 53 3.59 -17.71 0.11
CA THR A 53 4.22 -16.76 -0.82
C THR A 53 4.85 -17.52 -1.99
N VAL A 54 5.05 -16.85 -3.12
CA VAL A 54 5.73 -17.40 -4.30
C VAL A 54 7.24 -17.33 -4.06
N HIS A 55 7.90 -18.48 -3.94
CA HIS A 55 9.32 -18.54 -3.65
C HIS A 55 10.17 -18.05 -4.83
N GLY A 56 11.15 -17.19 -4.56
CA GLY A 56 12.13 -16.72 -5.55
C GLY A 56 11.66 -15.56 -6.44
N ALA A 57 10.40 -15.12 -6.30
CA ALA A 57 9.90 -13.94 -6.99
C ALA A 57 10.32 -12.66 -6.24
N LYS A 58 10.72 -11.64 -6.98
CA LYS A 58 11.03 -10.30 -6.46
C LYS A 58 10.44 -9.25 -7.38
N ILE A 59 9.87 -8.21 -6.77
CA ILE A 59 9.39 -7.03 -7.49
C ILE A 59 10.20 -5.84 -6.98
N ASP A 60 10.88 -5.17 -7.89
CA ASP A 60 11.57 -3.91 -7.62
C ASP A 60 10.66 -2.73 -7.99
N GLY A 61 10.57 -1.76 -7.10
CA GLY A 61 9.88 -0.49 -7.32
C GLY A 61 10.78 0.70 -6.98
N GLU A 62 10.33 1.89 -7.36
CA GLU A 62 11.01 3.15 -7.06
C GLU A 62 10.09 4.09 -6.29
N ILE A 63 10.63 4.80 -5.30
CA ILE A 63 9.88 5.81 -4.55
C ILE A 63 9.72 7.06 -5.42
N LEU A 64 8.55 7.23 -6.04
CA LEU A 64 8.25 8.40 -6.87
C LEU A 64 8.02 9.68 -6.07
N SER A 65 7.32 9.59 -4.92
CA SER A 65 7.05 10.74 -4.07
C SER A 65 6.63 10.33 -2.67
N HIS A 66 6.82 11.25 -1.71
CA HIS A 66 6.28 11.14 -0.36
C HIS A 66 5.18 12.18 -0.15
N GLY A 67 4.12 11.80 0.55
CA GLY A 67 3.00 12.69 0.80
C GLY A 67 2.12 12.23 1.94
N ARG A 68 1.22 13.13 2.36
CA ARG A 68 0.14 12.84 3.30
C ARG A 68 -1.18 12.83 2.56
N GLU A 69 -2.07 11.92 2.93
CA GLU A 69 -3.39 11.83 2.33
C GLU A 69 -4.21 13.10 2.63
N ARG A 70 -5.37 13.19 1.99
CA ARG A 70 -6.36 14.22 2.27
C ARG A 70 -6.72 14.22 3.76
N LYS A 71 -6.84 15.43 4.32
CA LYS A 71 -7.24 15.62 5.71
C LYS A 71 -8.61 15.01 5.97
N VAL A 72 -8.68 14.10 6.94
CA VAL A 72 -9.92 13.52 7.45
C VAL A 72 -10.33 14.31 8.70
N VAL A 73 -11.54 14.84 8.71
CA VAL A 73 -12.10 15.57 9.85
C VAL A 73 -12.94 14.63 10.69
N VAL A 74 -12.58 14.46 11.96
CA VAL A 74 -13.32 13.64 12.92
C VAL A 74 -14.03 14.57 13.89
N PHE A 75 -15.35 14.69 13.75
CA PHE A 75 -16.20 15.48 14.64
C PHE A 75 -17.00 14.55 15.55
N LYS A 76 -16.90 14.75 16.86
CA LYS A 76 -17.68 14.03 17.88
C LYS A 76 -18.58 15.03 18.60
N PHE A 77 -19.87 14.71 18.69
CA PHE A 77 -20.87 15.54 19.35
C PHE A 77 -21.80 14.67 20.19
N LYS A 78 -22.13 15.12 21.40
CA LYS A 78 -23.19 14.52 22.23
C LYS A 78 -24.25 15.58 22.52
N ARG A 79 -25.46 15.35 22.02
CA ARG A 79 -26.60 16.27 22.15
C ARG A 79 -26.93 16.53 23.63
N ARG A 80 -27.22 17.79 23.98
CA ARG A 80 -27.64 18.24 25.34
C ARG A 80 -26.61 17.96 26.46
N LYS A 81 -25.37 17.61 26.14
CA LYS A 81 -24.29 17.38 27.13
C LYS A 81 -23.16 18.41 27.06
N GLY A 82 -23.30 19.45 26.22
CA GLY A 82 -22.24 20.43 25.98
C GLY A 82 -20.97 19.87 25.33
N TYR A 83 -20.96 18.58 24.96
CA TYR A 83 -19.78 17.90 24.43
C TYR A 83 -19.73 18.01 22.90
N GLN A 84 -18.71 18.71 22.42
CA GLN A 84 -18.31 18.78 21.02
C GLN A 84 -16.79 18.76 20.91
N LYS A 85 -16.25 17.91 20.02
CA LYS A 85 -14.81 17.82 19.76
C LYS A 85 -14.57 17.68 18.26
N LYS A 86 -13.79 18.58 17.69
CA LYS A 86 -13.30 18.50 16.31
C LYS A 86 -11.83 18.12 16.36
N ASN A 87 -11.47 17.02 15.73
CA ASN A 87 -10.08 16.62 15.52
C ASN A 87 -9.83 16.39 14.02
N THR A 88 -8.57 16.39 13.62
CA THR A 88 -8.18 16.14 12.23
C THR A 88 -7.07 15.11 12.16
N HIS A 89 -7.09 14.26 11.14
CA HIS A 89 -6.04 13.29 10.85
C HIS A 89 -5.52 13.50 9.42
N ARG A 90 -4.21 13.33 9.24
CA ARG A 90 -3.47 13.37 7.97
C ARG A 90 -2.30 12.42 8.06
#